data_AF-A0A950KY42-F1
#
_entry.id   AF-A0A950KY42-F1
#
_cell.length_a   1.000
_cell.length_b   1.000
_cell.length_c   1.000
_cell.angle_alpha   90.00
_cell.angle_beta   90.00
_cell.angle_gamma   90.00
#
_symmetry.space_group_name_H-M   'P 1'
#
loop_
_entity.id
_entity.type
_entity.pdbx_description
1 polymer ?
#
loop_
_entity_poly.entity_id
_entity_poly.type
_entity_poly.pdbx_seq_one_letter_code
_entity_poly.pdbx_strand_id
1 'polypeptide(L)'
;MPEYENTRRAHLARAMALAPQLIARLDWSAERLAAHRLQRLRALVGYASDRSPWHRERLAGMGIVLLDEASLRELPPMTKTDLMENYDRIVTDRRLSLQVVNDYLQSAAAGSYLLGRYSAVTSGDRAALAGCSSTTGMDGRQSG
;
A
#
# COMPACT_ATOMS: atom_id res chain seq x y z
N MET A 1 21.47 3.96 15.63
CA MET A 1 20.56 2.89 15.20
C MET A 1 21.02 2.30 13.85
N PRO A 2 21.95 1.34 13.83
CA PRO A 2 22.54 0.79 12.60
C PRO A 2 21.51 0.14 11.66
N GLU A 3 20.48 -0.48 12.23
CA GLU A 3 19.41 -1.18 11.50
C GLU A 3 18.52 -0.20 10.70
N TYR A 4 18.16 0.94 11.29
CA TYR A 4 17.43 2.01 10.60
C TYR A 4 18.20 2.53 9.37
N GLU A 5 19.49 2.83 9.52
CA GLU A 5 20.31 3.34 8.42
C GLU A 5 20.47 2.32 7.28
N ASN A 6 20.57 1.03 7.60
CA ASN A 6 20.63 -0.03 6.59
C ASN A 6 19.33 -0.13 5.79
N THR A 7 18.18 -0.11 6.47
CA THR A 7 16.87 -0.15 5.80
C THR A 7 16.62 1.13 5.00
N ARG A 8 16.96 2.30 5.54
CA ARG A 8 16.91 3.58 4.83
C ARG A 8 17.76 3.55 3.56
N ARG A 9 18.99 3.05 3.64
CA ARG A 9 19.89 2.90 2.48
C ARG A 9 19.30 1.98 1.41
N ALA A 10 18.69 0.86 1.80
CA ALA A 10 18.00 -0.05 0.88
C ALA A 10 16.81 0.64 0.18
N HIS A 11 16.02 1.44 0.89
CA HIS A 11 14.93 2.20 0.30
C HIS A 11 15.41 3.27 -0.69
N LEU A 12 16.46 4.02 -0.33
CA LEU A 12 17.06 5.00 -1.23
C LEU A 12 17.62 4.35 -2.50
N ALA A 13 18.33 3.23 -2.36
CA ALA A 13 18.84 2.47 -3.50
C ALA A 13 17.69 2.01 -4.42
N ARG A 14 16.59 1.51 -3.84
CA ARG A 14 15.41 1.11 -4.61
C ARG A 14 14.74 2.30 -5.31
N ALA A 15 14.63 3.45 -4.65
CA ALA A 15 14.08 4.65 -5.26
C ALA A 15 14.94 5.12 -6.45
N MET A 16 16.27 5.15 -6.27
CA MET A 16 17.19 5.50 -7.35
C MET A 16 17.16 4.51 -8.51
N ALA A 17 17.02 3.21 -8.24
CA ALA A 17 16.90 2.19 -9.30
C ALA A 17 15.62 2.34 -10.14
N LEU A 18 14.54 2.87 -9.54
CA LEU A 18 13.28 3.13 -10.24
C LEU A 18 13.24 4.50 -10.93
N ALA A 19 14.12 5.43 -10.54
CA ALA A 19 14.09 6.82 -11.00
C ALA A 19 14.11 6.96 -12.53
N PRO A 20 14.96 6.25 -13.30
CA PRO A 20 14.96 6.38 -14.77
C PRO A 20 13.61 6.01 -15.39
N GLN A 21 12.94 4.97 -14.87
CA GLN A 21 11.63 4.54 -15.36
C GLN A 21 10.53 5.53 -15.00
N LEU A 22 10.62 6.18 -13.84
CA LEU A 22 9.66 7.20 -13.41
C LEU A 22 9.85 8.50 -14.19
N ILE A 23 11.09 8.90 -14.46
CA ILE A 23 11.41 10.07 -15.29
C ILE A 23 10.92 9.85 -16.71
N ALA A 24 11.17 8.67 -17.30
CA ALA A 24 10.66 8.34 -18.64
C ALA A 24 9.12 8.34 -18.75
N ARG A 25 8.39 8.26 -17.62
CA ARG A 25 6.92 8.39 -17.60
C ARG A 25 6.43 9.81 -17.71
N LEU A 26 7.29 10.81 -17.45
CA LEU A 26 6.92 12.23 -17.55
C LEU A 26 6.61 12.62 -19.01
N ASP A 27 7.26 11.97 -19.97
CA ASP A 27 7.07 12.21 -21.40
C ASP A 27 5.98 11.31 -22.03
N TRP A 28 5.19 10.60 -21.23
CA TRP A 28 4.14 9.74 -21.76
C TRP A 28 2.97 10.54 -22.31
N SER A 29 2.43 10.08 -23.46
CA SER A 29 1.14 10.57 -23.95
C SER A 29 0.03 10.28 -22.96
N ALA A 30 -1.04 11.09 -23.01
CA ALA A 30 -2.21 10.91 -22.16
C ALA A 30 -2.81 9.50 -22.28
N GLU A 31 -2.89 8.96 -23.49
CA GLU A 31 -3.38 7.60 -23.78
C GLU A 31 -2.54 6.52 -23.10
N ARG A 32 -1.21 6.63 -23.20
CA ARG A 32 -0.29 5.69 -22.55
C ARG A 32 -0.38 5.77 -21.03
N LEU A 33 -0.52 6.98 -20.49
CA LEU A 33 -0.69 7.20 -19.06
C LEU A 33 -2.01 6.63 -18.55
N ALA A 34 -3.11 6.80 -19.28
CA ALA A 34 -4.41 6.22 -18.95
C ALA A 34 -4.36 4.68 -18.93
N ALA A 35 -3.80 4.06 -19.98
CA ALA A 35 -3.61 2.62 -20.05
C ALA A 35 -2.77 2.08 -18.87
N HIS A 36 -1.70 2.79 -18.51
CA HIS A 36 -0.86 2.39 -17.38
C HIS A 36 -1.58 2.55 -16.03
N ARG A 37 -2.30 3.65 -15.81
CA ARG A 37 -3.11 3.86 -14.60
C ARG A 37 -4.11 2.72 -14.44
N LEU A 38 -4.77 2.34 -15.53
CA LEU A 38 -5.73 1.27 -15.50
C LEU A 38 -5.11 -0.09 -15.17
N GLN A 39 -3.99 -0.43 -15.82
CA GLN A 39 -3.24 -1.64 -15.51
C GLN A 39 -2.83 -1.68 -14.03
N ARG A 40 -2.33 -0.57 -13.48
CA ARG A 40 -1.91 -0.46 -12.08
C ARG A 40 -3.09 -0.55 -11.12
N LEU A 41 -4.24 0.02 -11.47
CA LEU A 41 -5.47 -0.09 -10.69
C LEU A 41 -5.90 -1.55 -10.59
N ARG A 42 -5.99 -2.27 -11.72
CA ARG A 42 -6.38 -3.68 -11.74
C ARG A 42 -5.44 -4.55 -10.88
N ALA A 43 -4.13 -4.30 -10.99
CA ALA A 43 -3.14 -4.99 -10.17
C ALA A 43 -3.30 -4.69 -8.67
N LEU A 44 -3.56 -3.44 -8.30
CA LEU A 44 -3.77 -3.04 -6.91
C LEU A 44 -5.03 -3.66 -6.32
N VAL A 45 -6.15 -3.58 -7.04
CA VAL A 45 -7.43 -4.17 -6.64
C VAL A 45 -7.28 -5.68 -6.48
N GLY A 46 -6.68 -6.36 -7.47
CA GLY A 46 -6.42 -7.79 -7.40
C GLY A 46 -5.55 -8.18 -6.20
N TYR A 47 -4.47 -7.44 -5.95
CA TYR A 47 -3.60 -7.67 -4.80
C TYR A 47 -4.33 -7.49 -3.45
N ALA A 48 -5.16 -6.45 -3.34
CA ALA A 48 -5.96 -6.18 -2.15
C ALA A 48 -7.01 -7.27 -1.92
N SER A 49 -7.80 -7.63 -2.94
CA SER A 49 -8.80 -8.70 -2.85
C SER A 49 -8.20 -10.07 -2.51
N ASP A 50 -6.99 -10.36 -2.99
CA ASP A 50 -6.28 -11.61 -2.69
C ASP A 50 -5.85 -11.67 -1.21
N ARG A 51 -5.25 -10.61 -0.70
CA ARG A 51 -4.55 -10.63 0.61
C ARG A 51 -5.34 -10.04 1.78
N SER A 52 -6.37 -9.24 1.52
CA SER A 52 -7.19 -8.60 2.54
C SER A 52 -8.61 -9.17 2.53
N PRO A 53 -9.02 -9.91 3.58
CA PRO A 53 -10.39 -10.40 3.70
C PRO A 53 -11.46 -9.31 3.53
N TRP A 54 -11.23 -8.12 4.10
CA TRP A 54 -12.19 -7.03 4.01
C TRP A 54 -12.35 -6.50 2.57
N HIS A 55 -11.23 -6.32 1.86
CA HIS A 55 -11.29 -5.94 0.44
C HIS A 55 -11.87 -7.05 -0.43
N ARG A 56 -11.63 -8.33 -0.11
CA ARG A 56 -12.24 -9.45 -0.84
C ARG A 56 -13.77 -9.38 -0.79
N GLU A 57 -14.34 -9.15 0.38
CA GLU A 57 -15.80 -9.08 0.58
C GLU A 57 -16.40 -7.87 -0.12
N ARG A 58 -15.84 -6.68 0.10
CA ARG A 58 -16.33 -5.44 -0.52
C ARG A 58 -16.24 -5.47 -2.05
N LEU A 59 -15.21 -6.11 -2.60
CA LEU A 59 -14.92 -6.10 -4.03
C LEU A 59 -15.44 -7.36 -4.75
N ALA A 60 -16.11 -8.28 -4.04
CA ALA A 60 -16.51 -9.60 -4.56
C ALA A 60 -17.41 -9.56 -5.82
N GLY A 61 -18.15 -8.46 -6.02
CA GLY A 61 -19.02 -8.27 -7.19
C GLY A 61 -18.37 -7.50 -8.34
N MET A 62 -17.12 -7.04 -8.17
CA MET A 62 -16.47 -6.22 -9.20
C MET A 62 -15.61 -7.08 -10.11
N GLY A 63 -15.92 -7.05 -11.40
CA GLY A 63 -15.09 -7.67 -12.43
C GLY A 63 -13.74 -6.96 -12.50
N ILE A 64 -12.75 -7.40 -11.72
CA ILE A 64 -11.41 -6.78 -11.63
C ILE A 64 -10.76 -6.65 -13.02
N VAL A 65 -11.00 -7.63 -13.89
CA VAL A 65 -10.51 -7.65 -15.29
C VAL A 65 -11.20 -6.59 -16.16
N LEU A 66 -12.46 -6.26 -15.85
CA LEU A 66 -13.30 -5.32 -16.59
C LEU A 66 -13.24 -3.88 -16.05
N LEU A 67 -12.57 -3.65 -14.90
CA LEU A 67 -12.40 -2.31 -14.35
C LEU A 67 -11.91 -1.33 -15.41
N ASP A 68 -12.51 -0.16 -15.43
CA ASP A 68 -12.13 1.02 -16.22
C ASP A 68 -12.12 2.29 -15.34
N GLU A 69 -11.91 3.46 -15.93
CA GLU A 69 -11.91 4.73 -15.18
C GLU A 69 -13.30 5.11 -14.65
N ALA A 70 -14.38 4.66 -15.29
CA ALA A 70 -15.74 4.92 -14.80
C ALA A 70 -16.02 4.07 -13.56
N SER A 71 -15.58 2.81 -13.56
CA SER A 71 -15.68 1.85 -12.46
C SER A 71 -15.02 2.36 -11.18
N LEU A 72 -14.00 3.23 -11.28
CA LEU A 72 -13.38 3.87 -10.09
C LEU A 72 -14.39 4.66 -9.26
N ARG A 73 -15.37 5.31 -9.90
CA ARG A 73 -16.40 6.10 -9.21
C ARG A 73 -17.43 5.23 -8.51
N GLU A 74 -17.55 3.98 -8.96
CA GLU A 74 -18.46 2.99 -8.40
C GLU A 74 -17.82 2.18 -7.27
N LEU A 75 -16.48 2.25 -7.12
CA LEU A 75 -15.79 1.65 -5.98
C LEU A 75 -16.40 2.22 -4.69
N PRO A 76 -16.93 1.37 -3.80
CA PRO A 76 -17.37 1.84 -2.51
C PRO A 76 -16.20 2.58 -1.81
N PRO A 77 -16.41 3.77 -1.23
CA PRO A 77 -15.37 4.52 -0.53
C PRO A 77 -15.11 3.88 0.84
N MET A 78 -13.85 3.75 1.25
CA MET A 78 -13.50 3.26 2.58
C MET A 78 -13.39 4.47 3.51
N THR A 79 -14.16 4.47 4.59
CA THR A 79 -14.11 5.54 5.59
C THR A 79 -13.01 5.26 6.63
N LYS A 80 -12.70 6.29 7.41
CA LYS A 80 -11.77 6.15 8.53
C LYS A 80 -12.29 5.20 9.60
N THR A 81 -13.60 5.18 9.81
CA THR A 81 -14.30 4.28 10.74
C THR A 81 -14.16 2.84 10.29
N ASP A 82 -14.43 2.55 9.00
CA ASP A 82 -14.25 1.21 8.42
C ASP A 82 -12.82 0.69 8.67
N LEU A 83 -11.83 1.56 8.47
CA LEU A 83 -10.42 1.24 8.69
C LEU A 83 -10.11 0.88 10.15
N MET A 84 -10.72 1.56 11.12
CA MET A 84 -10.47 1.32 12.55
C MET A 84 -11.15 0.06 13.06
N GLU A 85 -12.39 -0.15 12.66
CA GLU A 85 -13.16 -1.32 13.08
C GLU A 85 -12.65 -2.62 12.42
N ASN A 86 -12.04 -2.52 11.24
CA ASN A 86 -11.62 -3.68 10.46
C ASN A 86 -10.11 -3.72 10.19
N TYR A 87 -9.28 -2.97 10.94
CA TYR A 87 -7.84 -2.81 10.66
C TYR A 87 -7.14 -4.15 10.37
N ASP A 88 -7.30 -5.13 11.26
CA ASP A 88 -6.68 -6.45 11.19
C ASP A 88 -7.17 -7.29 9.99
N ARG A 89 -8.38 -6.99 9.48
CA ARG A 89 -8.95 -7.62 8.27
C ARG A 89 -8.59 -6.86 6.99
N ILE A 90 -8.21 -5.59 7.11
CA ILE A 90 -7.86 -4.72 5.99
C ILE A 90 -6.39 -4.89 5.62
N VAL A 91 -5.49 -4.99 6.60
CA VAL A 91 -4.05 -5.15 6.35
C VAL A 91 -3.75 -6.39 5.49
N THR A 92 -2.82 -6.24 4.55
CA THR A 92 -2.44 -7.30 3.60
C THR A 92 -1.29 -8.19 4.10
N ASP A 93 -0.68 -7.86 5.24
CA ASP A 93 0.31 -8.68 5.95
C ASP A 93 -0.28 -9.07 7.30
N ARG A 94 -0.46 -10.38 7.52
CA ARG A 94 -1.08 -10.93 8.74
C ARG A 94 -0.26 -10.71 10.01
N ARG A 95 1.02 -10.29 9.88
CA ARG A 95 1.85 -9.93 11.03
C ARG A 95 1.52 -8.55 11.58
N LEU A 96 0.77 -7.74 10.82
CA LEU A 96 0.27 -6.47 11.28
C LEU A 96 -1.07 -6.66 12.00
N SER A 97 -1.20 -6.00 13.14
CA SER A 97 -2.47 -5.77 13.81
C SER A 97 -2.47 -4.36 14.40
N LEU A 98 -3.65 -3.82 14.69
CA LEU A 98 -3.76 -2.52 15.32
C LEU A 98 -3.00 -2.47 16.65
N GLN A 99 -3.03 -3.58 17.39
CA GLN A 99 -2.28 -3.73 18.64
C GLN A 99 -0.77 -3.66 18.42
N VAL A 100 -0.21 -4.45 17.51
CA VAL A 100 1.24 -4.45 17.21
C VAL A 100 1.72 -3.05 16.83
N VAL A 101 0.88 -2.34 16.09
CA VAL A 101 1.16 -1.00 15.59
C VAL A 101 1.12 0.04 16.72
N ASN A 102 0.14 -0.05 17.62
CA ASN A 102 0.04 0.82 18.79
C ASN A 102 1.16 0.56 19.82
N ASP A 103 1.47 -0.71 20.09
CA ASP A 103 2.56 -1.11 20.98
C ASP A 103 3.89 -0.56 20.46
N TYR A 104 4.11 -0.64 19.14
CA TYR A 104 5.29 -0.08 18.50
C TYR A 104 5.37 1.45 18.67
N LEU A 105 4.27 2.18 18.45
CA LEU A 105 4.23 3.63 18.61
C LEU A 105 4.50 4.08 20.06
N GLN A 106 4.12 3.28 21.04
CA GLN A 106 4.35 3.57 22.47
C GLN A 106 5.75 3.15 22.94
N SER A 107 6.46 2.36 22.15
CA SER A 107 7.79 1.87 22.49
C SER A 107 8.90 2.90 22.26
N ALA A 108 10.02 2.76 22.95
CA ALA A 108 11.25 3.52 22.69
C ALA A 108 11.86 3.26 21.29
N ALA A 109 11.34 2.26 20.55
CA ALA A 109 11.73 1.99 19.17
C ALA A 109 10.94 2.84 18.16
N ALA A 110 9.96 3.65 18.60
CA ALA A 110 9.23 4.58 17.74
C ALA A 110 10.21 5.48 16.97
N GLY A 111 10.22 5.35 15.64
CA GLY A 111 11.17 6.00 14.74
C GLY A 111 12.13 5.04 14.01
N SER A 112 12.12 3.74 14.36
CA SER A 112 12.71 2.66 13.57
C SER A 112 11.70 2.07 12.56
N TYR A 113 12.00 0.91 11.97
CA TYR A 113 11.05 0.22 11.09
C TYR A 113 10.34 -0.90 11.86
N LEU A 114 9.01 -0.83 11.96
CA LEU A 114 8.18 -1.92 12.45
C LEU A 114 8.35 -3.15 11.54
N LEU A 115 8.63 -4.31 12.14
CA LEU A 115 8.95 -5.57 11.44
C LEU A 115 10.09 -5.41 10.41
N GLY A 116 11.00 -4.46 10.62
CA GLY A 116 12.12 -4.16 9.73
C GLY A 116 11.72 -3.64 8.35
N ARG A 117 10.43 -3.36 8.10
CA ARG A 117 9.91 -3.00 6.76
C ARG A 117 8.82 -1.94 6.72
N TYR A 118 8.11 -1.70 7.83
CA TYR A 118 6.99 -0.77 7.88
C TYR A 118 7.40 0.50 8.64
N SER A 119 7.10 1.66 8.06
CA SER A 119 7.13 2.90 8.83
C SER A 119 5.73 3.15 9.38
N ALA A 120 5.62 3.31 10.69
CA ALA A 120 4.38 3.59 11.40
C ALA A 120 4.33 5.10 11.73
N VAL A 121 3.33 5.81 11.22
CA VAL A 121 3.19 7.26 11.41
C VAL A 121 1.81 7.62 11.95
N THR A 122 1.74 8.43 13.00
CA THR A 122 0.48 8.92 13.56
C THR A 122 -0.10 10.07 12.72
N SER A 123 -1.26 9.88 12.09
CA SER A 123 -2.01 11.01 11.52
C SER A 123 -2.85 11.67 12.62
N GLY A 124 -2.58 12.93 12.94
CA GLY A 124 -3.15 13.61 14.10
C GLY A 124 -4.46 14.36 13.82
N ASP A 125 -5.56 13.82 14.33
CA ASP A 125 -6.60 14.53 15.07
C ASP A 125 -7.37 13.55 15.99
N ARG A 126 -7.10 13.66 17.30
CA ARG A 126 -7.73 12.95 18.46
C ARG A 126 -8.00 11.45 18.36
N ALA A 127 -7.07 10.69 17.82
CA ALA A 127 -6.69 9.35 18.30
C ALA A 127 -5.34 9.06 17.65
N ALA A 128 -4.34 8.61 18.40
CA ALA A 128 -3.03 8.29 17.81
C ALA A 128 -3.19 7.14 16.79
N LEU A 129 -2.84 7.36 15.52
CA LEU A 129 -3.15 6.44 14.42
C LEU A 129 -1.94 6.06 13.61
N ALA A 130 -1.27 4.94 13.87
CA ALA A 130 -0.19 4.53 12.98
C ALA A 130 -0.70 3.96 11.64
N GLY A 131 -0.48 4.73 10.58
CA GLY A 131 -0.47 4.21 9.21
C GLY A 131 0.82 3.44 8.95
N CYS A 132 0.73 2.20 8.46
CA CYS A 132 1.87 1.41 8.01
C CYS A 132 1.93 1.43 6.48
N SER A 133 2.97 2.05 5.92
CA SER A 133 3.27 1.94 4.48
C SER A 133 4.35 0.87 4.25
N SER A 134 4.16 0.02 3.24
CA SER A 134 5.22 -0.87 2.74
C SER A 134 5.58 -0.52 1.32
N THR A 135 6.88 -0.52 1.01
CA THR A 135 7.41 -0.26 -0.34
C THR A 135 7.69 -1.56 -1.11
N THR A 136 6.98 -2.65 -0.80
CA THR A 136 7.14 -3.91 -1.52
C THR A 136 6.62 -3.72 -2.94
N GLY A 137 7.57 -3.62 -3.88
CA GLY A 137 7.24 -3.57 -5.29
C GLY A 137 6.49 -4.83 -5.69
N MET A 138 5.33 -4.65 -6.31
CA MET A 138 4.72 -5.67 -7.14
C MET A 138 5.72 -6.03 -8.23
N ASP A 139 6.49 -7.10 -7.99
CA ASP A 139 7.41 -7.66 -8.95
C ASP A 139 6.55 -8.40 -9.99
N GLY A 140 6.32 -7.74 -11.11
CA GLY A 140 5.63 -8.32 -12.25
C GLY A 140 6.54 -9.37 -12.86
N ARG A 141 6.39 -10.63 -12.43
CA ARG A 141 6.84 -11.78 -13.25
C ARG A 141 6.02 -11.79 -14.52
N GLN A 142 6.57 -11.24 -15.59
CA GLN A 142 6.26 -11.71 -16.94
C GLN A 142 6.97 -13.05 -17.09
N SER A 143 6.20 -14.13 -17.22
CA SER A 143 6.70 -15.41 -17.74
C SER A 143 6.05 -15.57 -19.10
N GLY A 144 6.90 -15.70 -20.12
CA GLY A 144 6.51 -16.08 -21.49
C GLY A 144 6.33 -17.57 -21.63
#